data_AF-A0A9W6V7G2-F1
#
_entry.id   AF-A0A9W6V7G2-F1
#
_cell.length_a   1.000
_cell.length_b   1.000
_cell.length_c   1.000
_cell.angle_alpha   90.00
_cell.angle_beta   90.00
_cell.angle_gamma   90.00
#
_symmetry.space_group_name_H-M   'P 1'
#
loop_
_entity.id
_entity.type
_entity.pdbx_description
1 polymer ?
#
loop_
_entity_poly.entity_id
_entity_poly.type
_entity_poly.pdbx_seq_one_letter_code
_entity_poly.pdbx_strand_id
1 'polypeptide(L)'
;MELVERVVESVRLDPGRSLYDYVAVPWVTNGTPTPMPADRLAGLAFPSGRPLSPSLRAWLEFDTSLLRRLGWFTEAGELAPRPLSRLVGEELSEPWAEDFAVFDARFPECFLLPGGSDSRRLLAVGEPDSTGEYPVLALDLDDLPFLGLMYPGIDVYLADTAGVIQIDFDEYTALSGDRVYGRRMSEHSARHFAGDVCFEFPFD
;
A
#
# COMPACT_ATOMS: atom_id res chain seq x y z
N MET A 1 -21.23 -1.74 6.59
CA MET A 1 -19.92 -2.26 6.97
C MET A 1 -18.95 -1.78 5.93
N GLU A 2 -17.97 -1.00 6.35
CA GLU A 2 -16.89 -0.51 5.50
C GLU A 2 -16.05 -1.69 4.98
N LEU A 3 -15.31 -1.45 3.90
CA LEU A 3 -14.61 -2.52 3.21
C LEU A 3 -13.52 -3.15 4.09
N VAL A 4 -12.79 -2.33 4.86
CA VAL A 4 -11.78 -2.79 5.81
C VAL A 4 -12.35 -3.63 6.95
N GLU A 5 -13.56 -3.33 7.43
CA GLU A 5 -14.22 -4.10 8.49
C GLU A 5 -14.51 -5.53 8.01
N ARG A 6 -14.95 -5.68 6.74
CA ARG A 6 -15.12 -6.99 6.10
C ARG A 6 -13.82 -7.76 5.98
N VAL A 7 -12.72 -7.07 5.67
CA VAL A 7 -11.38 -7.68 5.65
C VAL A 7 -11.00 -8.19 7.03
N VAL A 8 -11.13 -7.34 8.05
CA VAL A 8 -10.80 -7.68 9.44
C VAL A 8 -11.63 -8.88 9.90
N GLU A 9 -12.93 -8.91 9.61
CA GLU A 9 -13.77 -10.08 9.89
C GLU A 9 -13.28 -11.35 9.18
N SER A 10 -12.99 -11.23 7.88
CA SER A 10 -12.50 -12.33 7.06
C SER A 10 -11.18 -12.91 7.60
N VAL A 11 -10.21 -12.04 7.95
CA VAL A 11 -8.92 -12.45 8.53
C VAL A 11 -9.08 -12.98 9.95
N ARG A 12 -9.99 -12.43 10.76
CA ARG A 12 -10.24 -12.90 12.12
C ARG A 12 -10.73 -14.36 12.15
N LEU A 13 -11.49 -14.79 11.13
CA LEU A 13 -11.99 -16.16 11.01
C LEU A 13 -10.88 -17.18 10.72
N ASP A 14 -9.85 -16.78 9.97
CA ASP A 14 -8.69 -17.62 9.68
C ASP A 14 -7.40 -16.76 9.60
N PRO A 15 -6.80 -16.41 10.74
CA PRO A 15 -5.67 -15.49 10.80
C PRO A 15 -4.37 -16.09 10.25
N GLY A 16 -4.31 -17.42 10.16
CA GLY A 16 -3.17 -18.16 9.63
C GLY A 16 -3.23 -18.38 8.12
N ARG A 17 -4.38 -18.11 7.48
CA ARG A 17 -4.49 -18.24 6.02
C ARG A 17 -3.44 -17.41 5.32
N SER A 18 -2.99 -17.91 4.18
CA SER A 18 -2.02 -17.20 3.37
C SER A 18 -2.66 -15.98 2.69
N LEU A 19 -1.88 -14.91 2.50
CA LEU A 19 -2.20 -13.81 1.61
C LEU A 19 -2.18 -14.25 0.14
N TYR A 20 -1.38 -15.27 -0.19
CA TYR A 20 -1.19 -15.75 -1.55
C TYR A 20 -1.42 -17.25 -1.66
N ASP A 21 -1.91 -17.66 -2.83
CA ASP A 21 -2.10 -19.08 -3.16
C ASP A 21 -0.78 -19.79 -3.54
N TYR A 22 0.25 -19.04 -3.93
CA TYR A 22 1.52 -19.58 -4.43
C TYR A 22 2.67 -19.56 -3.42
N VAL A 23 2.57 -18.77 -2.34
CA VAL A 23 3.55 -18.71 -1.26
C VAL A 23 2.87 -18.48 0.08
N ALA A 24 3.28 -19.22 1.11
CA ALA A 24 2.68 -19.14 2.44
C ALA A 24 3.12 -17.86 3.17
N VAL A 25 2.28 -16.82 3.13
CA VAL A 25 2.47 -15.56 3.87
C VAL A 25 1.27 -15.36 4.78
N PRO A 26 1.36 -15.62 6.10
CA PRO A 26 0.18 -15.56 6.97
C PRO A 26 -0.27 -14.11 7.18
N TRP A 27 -1.58 -13.86 7.24
CA TRP A 27 -2.10 -12.53 7.58
C TRP A 27 -1.63 -12.05 8.95
N VAL A 28 -1.64 -12.93 9.93
CA VAL A 28 -1.27 -12.61 11.30
C VAL A 28 -0.13 -13.51 11.74
N THR A 29 0.92 -12.90 12.28
CA THR A 29 2.07 -13.65 12.82
C THR A 29 1.60 -14.57 13.94
N ASN A 30 1.94 -15.86 13.84
CA ASN A 30 1.53 -16.90 14.79
C ASN A 30 0.00 -17.04 14.98
N GLY A 31 -0.81 -16.52 14.06
CA GLY A 31 -2.27 -16.63 14.09
C GLY A 31 -2.99 -15.85 15.20
N THR A 32 -2.28 -15.01 15.97
CA THR A 32 -2.87 -14.20 17.06
C THR A 32 -2.68 -12.70 16.77
N PRO A 33 -3.77 -11.94 16.56
CA PRO A 33 -3.67 -10.52 16.24
C PRO A 33 -2.95 -9.74 17.34
N THR A 34 -2.09 -8.82 16.92
CA THR A 34 -1.35 -7.92 17.81
C THR A 34 -1.81 -6.48 17.54
N PRO A 35 -2.93 -6.04 18.13
CA PRO A 35 -3.49 -4.72 17.89
C PRO A 35 -2.58 -3.61 18.43
N MET A 36 -2.62 -2.45 17.79
CA MET A 36 -1.96 -1.26 18.32
C MET A 36 -2.71 -0.74 19.56
N PRO A 37 -2.00 -0.38 20.65
CA PRO A 37 -2.64 0.24 21.82
C PRO A 37 -3.44 1.50 21.43
N ALA A 38 -4.64 1.65 22.00
CA ALA A 38 -5.58 2.69 21.61
C ALA A 38 -5.05 4.12 21.84
N ASP A 39 -4.31 4.33 22.92
CA ASP A 39 -3.63 5.59 23.25
C ASP A 39 -2.56 5.95 22.21
N ARG A 40 -1.77 4.96 21.78
CA ARG A 40 -0.79 5.13 20.70
C ARG A 40 -1.48 5.40 19.37
N LEU A 41 -2.52 4.63 19.03
CA LEU A 41 -3.25 4.79 17.77
C LEU A 41 -3.95 6.16 17.69
N ALA A 42 -4.46 6.69 18.80
CA ALA A 42 -5.11 8.00 18.85
C ALA A 42 -4.14 9.15 18.48
N GLY A 43 -2.87 9.05 18.88
CA GLY A 43 -1.83 10.03 18.57
C GLY A 43 -1.03 9.76 17.30
N LEU A 44 -1.24 8.63 16.62
CA LEU A 44 -0.42 8.23 15.49
C LEU A 44 -0.72 9.07 14.24
N ALA A 45 0.33 9.60 13.63
CA ALA A 45 0.35 10.29 12.35
C ALA A 45 1.60 9.85 11.56
N PHE A 46 1.57 10.04 10.25
CA PHE A 46 2.77 9.89 9.43
C PHE A 46 3.81 10.97 9.78
N PRO A 47 5.12 10.75 9.51
CA PRO A 47 6.16 11.75 9.75
C PRO A 47 5.92 13.11 9.08
N SER A 48 5.21 13.15 7.95
CA SER A 48 4.72 14.41 7.34
C SER A 48 3.71 15.19 8.19
N GLY A 49 3.22 14.63 9.29
CA GLY A 49 2.12 15.16 10.08
C GLY A 49 0.73 14.80 9.52
N ARG A 50 0.67 14.03 8.42
CA ARG A 50 -0.59 13.59 7.82
C ARG A 50 -1.29 12.53 8.68
N PRO A 51 -2.64 12.54 8.73
CA PRO A 51 -3.38 11.55 9.49
C PRO A 51 -3.28 10.17 8.85
N LEU A 52 -3.48 9.11 9.64
CA LEU A 52 -3.74 7.79 9.07
C LEU A 52 -5.04 7.81 8.25
N SER A 53 -5.10 7.01 7.18
CA SER A 53 -6.37 6.77 6.51
C SER A 53 -7.34 6.00 7.44
N PRO A 54 -8.66 6.11 7.24
CA PRO A 54 -9.63 5.36 8.04
C PRO A 54 -9.34 3.85 8.05
N SER A 55 -9.01 3.29 6.90
CA SER A 55 -8.77 1.84 6.79
C SER A 55 -7.43 1.41 7.37
N LEU A 56 -6.38 2.23 7.24
CA LEU A 56 -5.13 1.94 7.95
C LEU A 56 -5.34 1.96 9.46
N ARG A 57 -6.10 2.93 9.98
CA ARG A 57 -6.44 3.00 11.41
C ARG A 57 -7.20 1.76 11.86
N ALA A 58 -8.24 1.36 11.13
CA ALA A 58 -9.03 0.17 11.44
C ALA A 58 -8.20 -1.12 11.40
N TRP A 59 -7.28 -1.24 10.43
CA TRP A 59 -6.36 -2.37 10.36
C TRP A 59 -5.41 -2.41 11.55
N LEU A 60 -4.79 -1.28 11.91
CA LEU A 60 -3.85 -1.20 13.04
C LEU A 60 -4.54 -1.43 14.39
N GLU A 61 -5.82 -1.11 14.53
CA GLU A 61 -6.63 -1.47 15.69
C GLU A 61 -6.82 -2.99 15.82
N PHE A 62 -6.72 -3.73 14.72
CA PHE A 62 -6.83 -5.19 14.70
C PHE A 62 -5.47 -5.89 14.81
N ASP A 63 -4.54 -5.58 13.92
CA ASP A 63 -3.22 -6.22 13.84
C ASP A 63 -2.12 -5.29 13.33
N THR A 64 -0.94 -5.42 13.90
CA THR A 64 0.29 -4.73 13.47
C THR A 64 1.34 -5.68 12.90
N SER A 65 1.13 -6.98 13.03
CA SER A 65 2.17 -7.99 12.85
C SER A 65 2.58 -8.16 11.38
N LEU A 66 1.63 -8.09 10.44
CA LEU A 66 1.92 -8.11 8.99
C LEU A 66 2.84 -6.95 8.60
N LEU A 67 2.43 -5.74 8.97
CA LEU A 67 3.12 -4.50 8.60
C LEU A 67 4.50 -4.40 9.28
N ARG A 68 4.63 -4.93 10.50
CA ARG A 68 5.93 -5.02 11.20
C ARG A 68 6.94 -5.87 10.43
N ARG A 69 6.52 -6.99 9.83
CA ARG A 69 7.42 -7.85 9.02
C ARG A 69 7.92 -7.14 7.74
N LEU A 70 7.21 -6.11 7.30
CA LEU A 70 7.54 -5.31 6.11
C LEU A 70 8.30 -4.02 6.45
N GLY A 71 8.73 -3.88 7.72
CA GLY A 71 9.51 -2.72 8.16
C GLY A 71 8.70 -1.44 8.30
N TRP A 72 7.39 -1.51 8.56
CA TRP A 72 6.56 -0.31 8.76
C TRP A 72 6.88 0.45 10.06
N PHE A 73 7.54 -0.20 11.01
CA PHE A 73 7.77 0.36 12.33
C PHE A 73 9.26 0.39 12.68
N THR A 74 9.70 1.48 13.29
CA THR A 74 10.99 1.55 13.99
C THR A 74 10.97 0.65 15.22
N GLU A 75 12.13 0.44 15.86
CA GLU A 75 12.20 -0.28 17.15
C GLU A 75 11.37 0.39 18.26
N ALA A 76 11.21 1.73 18.20
CA ALA A 76 10.34 2.48 19.11
C ALA A 76 8.84 2.30 18.81
N GLY A 77 8.51 1.68 17.67
CA GLY A 77 7.15 1.46 17.19
C GLY A 77 6.52 2.68 16.50
N GLU A 78 7.34 3.61 16.01
CA GLU A 78 6.93 4.74 15.18
C GLU A 78 6.84 4.31 13.71
N LEU A 79 6.04 4.98 12.89
CA LEU A 79 5.99 4.70 11.45
C LEU A 79 7.33 5.04 10.79
N ALA A 80 7.82 4.11 9.97
CA ALA A 80 9.13 4.18 9.30
C ALA A 80 8.97 4.22 7.77
N PRO A 81 8.47 5.33 7.19
CA PRO A 81 8.42 5.47 5.74
C PRO A 81 9.83 5.50 5.14
N ARG A 82 9.91 5.14 3.87
CA ARG A 82 11.11 5.27 3.05
C ARG A 82 10.79 6.08 1.79
N PRO A 83 11.71 6.92 1.28
CA PRO A 83 11.61 7.46 -0.07
C PRO A 83 11.52 6.32 -1.10
N LEU A 84 10.91 6.59 -2.26
CA LEU A 84 10.68 5.58 -3.27
C LEU A 84 11.99 4.92 -3.75
N SER A 85 13.02 5.70 -4.08
CA SER A 85 14.31 5.17 -4.56
C SER A 85 14.92 4.18 -3.57
N ARG A 86 14.81 4.47 -2.27
CA ARG A 86 15.31 3.60 -1.21
C ARG A 86 14.56 2.27 -1.17
N LEU A 87 13.23 2.28 -1.33
CA LEU A 87 12.46 1.03 -1.45
C LEU A 87 12.88 0.23 -2.67
N VAL A 88 13.08 0.89 -3.82
CA VAL A 88 13.54 0.24 -5.05
C VAL A 88 14.90 -0.44 -4.83
N GLY A 89 15.85 0.25 -4.19
CA GLY A 89 17.16 -0.30 -3.87
C GLY A 89 17.12 -1.50 -2.93
N GLU A 90 16.30 -1.41 -1.87
CA GLU A 90 16.16 -2.47 -0.86
C GLU A 90 15.41 -3.71 -1.39
N GLU A 91 14.38 -3.53 -2.23
CA GLU A 91 13.43 -4.58 -2.59
C GLU A 91 13.66 -5.21 -3.97
N LEU A 92 14.31 -4.49 -4.88
CA LEU A 92 14.51 -4.91 -6.26
C LEU A 92 16.01 -4.94 -6.61
N SER A 93 16.69 -3.79 -6.64
CA SER A 93 18.16 -3.73 -6.64
C SER A 93 18.67 -2.28 -6.57
N GLU A 94 19.85 -2.09 -6.00
CA GLU A 94 20.52 -0.78 -5.88
C GLU A 94 20.69 -0.02 -7.22
N PRO A 95 21.08 -0.63 -8.35
CA PRO A 95 21.18 0.09 -9.63
C PRO A 95 19.90 0.79 -10.07
N TRP A 96 18.74 0.21 -9.78
CA TRP A 96 17.45 0.81 -10.14
C TRP A 96 17.07 1.97 -9.23
N ALA A 97 17.66 2.09 -8.02
CA ALA A 97 17.35 3.20 -7.13
C ALA A 97 17.69 4.57 -7.75
N GLU A 98 18.77 4.65 -8.54
CA GLU A 98 19.19 5.90 -9.20
C GLU A 98 18.14 6.40 -10.20
N ASP A 99 17.55 5.50 -11.00
CA ASP A 99 16.50 5.85 -11.96
C ASP A 99 15.24 6.39 -11.26
N PHE A 100 14.90 5.87 -10.08
CA PHE A 100 13.72 6.30 -9.33
C PHE A 100 13.95 7.51 -8.40
N ALA A 101 15.20 7.96 -8.22
CA ALA A 101 15.52 9.09 -7.35
C ALA A 101 14.82 10.40 -7.75
N VAL A 102 14.48 10.55 -9.04
CA VAL A 102 13.69 11.69 -9.56
C VAL A 102 12.34 11.85 -8.85
N PHE A 103 11.79 10.76 -8.31
CA PHE A 103 10.49 10.75 -7.67
C PHE A 103 10.52 10.94 -6.15
N ASP A 104 11.69 10.97 -5.50
CA ASP A 104 11.75 11.02 -4.03
C ASP A 104 11.11 12.28 -3.43
N ALA A 105 11.17 13.41 -4.14
CA ALA A 105 10.47 14.62 -3.72
C ALA A 105 8.93 14.48 -3.78
N ARG A 106 8.44 13.66 -4.70
CA ARG A 106 7.00 13.38 -4.92
C ARG A 106 6.49 12.26 -4.02
N PHE A 107 7.32 11.25 -3.77
CA PHE A 107 7.02 10.08 -2.94
C PHE A 107 8.07 9.91 -1.83
N PRO A 108 8.16 10.87 -0.87
CA PRO A 108 9.13 10.81 0.22
C PRO A 108 8.73 9.78 1.29
N GLU A 109 7.45 9.43 1.35
CA GLU A 109 6.88 8.57 2.38
C GLU A 109 6.13 7.38 1.78
N CYS A 110 6.87 6.31 1.49
CA CYS A 110 6.33 5.06 0.98
C CYS A 110 6.49 3.92 1.99
N PHE A 111 5.52 2.99 1.96
CA PHE A 111 5.51 1.79 2.78
C PHE A 111 5.28 0.56 1.94
N LEU A 112 6.15 -0.44 2.06
CA LEU A 112 6.02 -1.71 1.35
C LEU A 112 4.75 -2.45 1.78
N LEU A 113 3.97 -2.89 0.81
CA LEU A 113 2.83 -3.77 1.02
C LEU A 113 3.15 -5.17 0.48
N PRO A 114 2.49 -6.21 1.00
CA PRO A 114 2.61 -7.53 0.42
C PRO A 114 2.25 -7.53 -1.08
N GLY A 115 3.07 -8.17 -1.90
CA GLY A 115 2.61 -8.75 -3.17
C GLY A 115 3.35 -8.31 -4.40
N GLY A 116 3.17 -9.12 -5.44
CA GLY A 116 4.01 -9.18 -6.62
C GLY A 116 5.06 -10.27 -6.46
N SER A 117 5.22 -11.08 -7.51
CA SER A 117 6.38 -11.97 -7.65
C SER A 117 7.60 -11.10 -7.91
N ASP A 118 7.59 -10.46 -9.07
CA ASP A 118 8.68 -9.62 -9.57
C ASP A 118 8.38 -8.12 -9.49
N SER A 119 7.12 -7.77 -9.18
CA SER A 119 6.68 -6.42 -8.82
C SER A 119 6.55 -6.22 -7.30
N ARG A 120 6.39 -4.97 -6.87
CA ARG A 120 6.09 -4.60 -5.48
C ARG A 120 4.85 -3.72 -5.41
N ARG A 121 4.16 -3.78 -4.27
CA ARG A 121 3.09 -2.83 -3.93
C ARG A 121 3.58 -1.91 -2.84
N LEU A 122 3.21 -0.64 -2.91
CA LEU A 122 3.58 0.33 -1.89
C LEU A 122 2.47 1.32 -1.64
N LEU A 123 2.20 1.62 -0.37
CA LEU A 123 1.35 2.74 0.03
C LEU A 123 2.18 4.02 -0.08
N ALA A 124 1.73 5.00 -0.86
CA ALA A 124 2.40 6.29 -1.02
C ALA A 124 1.65 7.40 -0.27
N VAL A 125 2.27 7.99 0.74
CA VAL A 125 1.65 9.03 1.58
C VAL A 125 1.86 10.41 0.96
N GLY A 126 0.74 11.10 0.71
CA GLY A 126 0.70 12.45 0.18
C GLY A 126 -0.68 13.06 0.39
N GLU A 127 -1.28 13.75 -0.58
CA GLU A 127 -2.68 14.17 -0.46
C GLU A 127 -3.65 12.98 -0.58
N PRO A 128 -4.52 12.72 0.41
CA PRO A 128 -5.47 11.60 0.39
C PRO A 128 -6.66 11.89 -0.53
N ASP A 129 -7.35 10.85 -1.01
CA ASP A 129 -8.61 10.98 -1.77
C ASP A 129 -9.77 11.55 -0.93
N SER A 130 -10.92 11.72 -1.57
CA SER A 130 -12.15 12.17 -0.92
C SER A 130 -12.70 11.24 0.16
N THR A 131 -12.15 10.03 0.30
CA THR A 131 -12.46 9.08 1.38
C THR A 131 -11.41 9.09 2.50
N GLY A 132 -10.32 9.85 2.33
CA GLY A 132 -9.21 9.91 3.28
C GLY A 132 -8.16 8.82 3.06
N GLU A 133 -8.22 8.09 1.96
CA GLU A 133 -7.28 7.00 1.64
C GLU A 133 -6.08 7.50 0.82
N TYR A 134 -4.96 6.77 0.96
CA TYR A 134 -3.72 7.01 0.20
C TYR A 134 -3.56 5.95 -0.88
N PRO A 135 -3.03 6.29 -2.07
CA PRO A 135 -2.96 5.35 -3.17
C PRO A 135 -1.99 4.20 -2.87
N VAL A 136 -2.30 3.03 -3.40
CA VAL A 136 -1.36 1.92 -3.50
C VAL A 136 -0.80 1.89 -4.91
N LEU A 137 0.51 1.97 -5.02
CA LEU A 137 1.24 1.96 -6.28
C LEU A 137 1.75 0.54 -6.59
N ALA A 138 1.76 0.18 -7.86
CA ALA A 138 2.53 -0.93 -8.39
C ALA A 138 3.89 -0.42 -8.88
N LEU A 139 4.94 -1.15 -8.52
CA LEU A 139 6.31 -0.96 -8.97
C LEU A 139 6.74 -2.22 -9.71
N ASP A 140 7.19 -2.10 -10.95
CA ASP A 140 7.58 -3.24 -11.80
C ASP A 140 8.82 -2.87 -12.64
N LEU A 141 9.68 -3.85 -12.90
CA LEU A 141 10.93 -3.71 -13.64
C LEU A 141 11.13 -4.82 -14.70
N ASP A 142 10.18 -5.73 -14.91
CA ASP A 142 10.38 -6.91 -15.76
C ASP A 142 10.68 -6.56 -17.23
N ASP A 143 10.05 -5.51 -17.76
CA ASP A 143 10.31 -5.00 -19.13
C ASP A 143 11.08 -3.67 -19.08
N LEU A 144 10.44 -2.65 -18.53
CA LEU A 144 10.97 -1.32 -18.32
C LEU A 144 10.51 -0.82 -16.95
N PRO A 145 11.29 0.04 -16.27
CA PRO A 145 10.87 0.63 -15.02
C PRO A 145 9.49 1.28 -15.10
N PHE A 146 8.60 0.85 -14.20
CA PHE A 146 7.21 1.25 -14.14
C PHE A 146 6.81 1.62 -12.71
N LEU A 147 6.10 2.73 -12.55
CA LEU A 147 5.40 3.10 -11.32
C LEU A 147 3.98 3.54 -11.64
N GLY A 148 2.97 2.81 -11.18
CA GLY A 148 1.58 3.09 -11.54
C GLY A 148 0.62 3.07 -10.36
N LEU A 149 -0.47 3.84 -10.46
CA LEU A 149 -1.60 3.75 -9.55
C LEU A 149 -2.31 2.40 -9.73
N MET A 150 -2.27 1.55 -8.70
CA MET A 150 -2.92 0.23 -8.75
C MET A 150 -4.26 0.21 -7.99
N TYR A 151 -4.30 0.77 -6.78
CA TYR A 151 -5.53 0.88 -6.00
C TYR A 151 -5.72 2.30 -5.45
N PRO A 152 -6.97 2.75 -5.27
CA PRO A 152 -7.26 4.08 -4.73
C PRO A 152 -7.03 4.17 -3.21
N GLY A 153 -6.68 3.08 -2.54
CA GLY A 153 -6.63 3.04 -1.09
C GLY A 153 -6.20 1.69 -0.55
N ILE A 154 -5.72 1.69 0.70
CA ILE A 154 -5.39 0.45 1.39
C ILE A 154 -6.65 -0.39 1.67
N ASP A 155 -7.83 0.26 1.72
CA ASP A 155 -9.14 -0.40 1.84
C ASP A 155 -9.41 -1.37 0.69
N VAL A 156 -9.25 -0.90 -0.55
CA VAL A 156 -9.49 -1.71 -1.75
C VAL A 156 -8.39 -2.76 -1.92
N TYR A 157 -7.13 -2.38 -1.71
CA TYR A 157 -6.00 -3.31 -1.77
C TYR A 157 -6.17 -4.48 -0.79
N LEU A 158 -6.49 -4.20 0.48
CA LEU A 158 -6.67 -5.24 1.49
C LEU A 158 -7.87 -6.13 1.17
N ALA A 159 -8.94 -5.56 0.63
CA ALA A 159 -10.15 -6.30 0.30
C ALA A 159 -9.99 -7.26 -0.86
N ASP A 160 -9.29 -6.82 -1.90
CA ASP A 160 -8.93 -7.65 -3.03
C ASP A 160 -7.97 -8.76 -2.60
N THR A 161 -6.91 -8.40 -1.86
CA THR A 161 -5.93 -9.38 -1.31
C THR A 161 -6.60 -10.40 -0.38
N ALA A 162 -7.63 -10.01 0.37
CA ALA A 162 -8.38 -10.89 1.27
C ALA A 162 -9.50 -11.69 0.57
N GLY A 163 -9.70 -11.53 -0.74
CA GLY A 163 -10.78 -12.16 -1.50
C GLY A 163 -12.19 -11.69 -1.09
N VAL A 164 -12.29 -10.55 -0.40
CA VAL A 164 -13.57 -9.93 0.01
C VAL A 164 -14.27 -9.27 -1.17
N ILE A 165 -13.46 -8.75 -2.09
CA ILE A 165 -13.84 -8.40 -3.46
C ILE A 165 -12.90 -9.16 -4.39
N GLN A 166 -13.27 -9.24 -5.66
CA GLN A 166 -12.42 -9.80 -6.70
C GLN A 166 -12.26 -8.75 -7.78
N ILE A 167 -11.04 -8.33 -8.01
CA ILE A 167 -10.68 -7.41 -9.08
C ILE A 167 -9.88 -8.21 -10.10
N ASP A 168 -10.35 -8.23 -11.34
CA ASP A 168 -9.61 -8.79 -12.45
C ASP A 168 -8.75 -7.69 -13.05
N PHE A 169 -7.43 -7.88 -13.04
CA PHE A 169 -6.47 -6.90 -13.54
C PHE A 169 -5.98 -7.36 -14.91
N ASP A 170 -6.47 -6.69 -15.96
CA ASP A 170 -5.85 -6.76 -17.29
C ASP A 170 -4.48 -6.06 -17.31
N GLU A 171 -4.31 -5.02 -16.48
CA GLU A 171 -3.11 -4.21 -16.31
C GLU A 171 -3.08 -3.61 -14.90
N TYR A 172 -1.93 -3.14 -14.42
CA TYR A 172 -1.84 -2.55 -13.07
C TYR A 172 -2.76 -1.34 -12.86
N THR A 173 -3.00 -0.56 -13.90
CA THR A 173 -3.78 0.69 -13.85
C THR A 173 -5.28 0.51 -14.15
N ALA A 174 -5.76 -0.74 -14.25
CA ALA A 174 -7.10 -1.06 -14.72
C ALA A 174 -8.23 -0.36 -13.94
N LEU A 175 -8.03 -0.08 -12.64
CA LEU A 175 -9.03 0.61 -11.82
C LEU A 175 -9.26 2.07 -12.18
N SER A 176 -8.41 2.69 -13.01
CA SER A 176 -8.60 4.07 -13.49
C SER A 176 -9.91 4.24 -14.28
N GLY A 177 -10.31 3.23 -15.03
CA GLY A 177 -11.57 3.20 -15.79
C GLY A 177 -12.75 2.56 -15.04
N ASP A 178 -12.54 2.09 -13.80
CA ASP A 178 -13.56 1.36 -13.06
C ASP A 178 -14.73 2.27 -12.63
N ARG A 179 -15.95 1.73 -12.67
CA ARG A 179 -17.17 2.51 -12.38
C ARG A 179 -17.32 2.89 -10.91
N VAL A 180 -16.71 2.13 -10.01
CA VAL A 180 -16.78 2.33 -8.56
C VAL A 180 -15.55 3.11 -8.08
N TYR A 181 -14.37 2.72 -8.54
CA TYR A 181 -13.10 3.22 -8.03
C TYR A 181 -12.46 4.31 -8.90
N GLY A 182 -12.84 4.43 -10.18
CA GLY A 182 -12.20 5.34 -11.14
C GLY A 182 -12.17 6.79 -10.69
N ARG A 183 -13.21 7.27 -9.99
CA ARG A 183 -13.20 8.63 -9.41
C ARG A 183 -12.05 8.84 -8.42
N ARG A 184 -11.86 7.90 -7.48
CA ARG A 184 -10.79 7.98 -6.48
C ARG A 184 -9.42 7.86 -7.14
N MET A 185 -9.31 7.01 -8.17
CA MET A 185 -8.11 6.91 -9.00
C MET A 185 -7.78 8.24 -9.70
N SER A 186 -8.78 8.92 -10.29
CA SER A 186 -8.60 10.24 -10.91
C SER A 186 -8.15 11.31 -9.90
N GLU A 187 -8.66 11.26 -8.67
CA GLU A 187 -8.22 12.17 -7.61
C GLU A 187 -6.74 11.97 -7.27
N HIS A 188 -6.27 10.73 -7.21
CA HIS A 188 -4.84 10.44 -7.02
C HIS A 188 -3.99 10.79 -8.23
N SER A 189 -4.47 10.48 -9.44
CA SER A 189 -3.82 10.83 -10.70
C SER A 189 -3.54 12.33 -10.80
N ALA A 190 -4.55 13.16 -10.54
CA ALA A 190 -4.41 14.61 -10.60
C ALA A 190 -3.40 15.18 -9.58
N ARG A 191 -3.25 14.52 -8.41
CA ARG A 191 -2.42 15.01 -7.30
C ARG A 191 -0.98 14.50 -7.34
N HIS A 192 -0.81 13.25 -7.78
CA HIS A 192 0.44 12.52 -7.66
C HIS A 192 1.09 12.27 -9.01
N PHE A 193 0.32 12.21 -10.10
CA PHE A 193 0.78 11.83 -11.43
C PHE A 193 0.49 12.90 -12.49
N ALA A 194 0.26 14.15 -12.07
CA ALA A 194 -0.04 15.28 -12.97
C ALA A 194 -1.20 15.05 -13.95
N GLY A 195 -2.14 14.14 -13.62
CA GLY A 195 -3.27 13.76 -14.46
C GLY A 195 -3.10 12.46 -15.23
N ASP A 196 -1.91 11.85 -15.21
CA ASP A 196 -1.67 10.50 -15.74
C ASP A 196 -1.89 9.43 -14.66
N VAL A 197 -1.75 8.15 -15.00
CA VAL A 197 -1.96 7.02 -14.07
C VAL A 197 -0.68 6.26 -13.73
N CYS A 198 0.42 6.54 -14.43
CA CYS A 198 1.72 5.91 -14.23
C CYS A 198 2.86 6.82 -14.70
N PHE A 199 4.07 6.44 -14.31
CA PHE A 199 5.33 6.83 -14.94
C PHE A 199 5.95 5.59 -15.59
N GLU A 200 6.31 5.72 -16.86
CA GLU A 200 6.98 4.69 -17.64
C GLU A 200 8.36 5.19 -18.05
N PHE A 201 9.33 4.28 -18.11
CA PHE A 201 10.68 4.62 -18.54
C PHE A 201 10.73 4.99 -20.04
N PRO A 202 11.57 5.96 -20.46
CA PRO A 202 12.42 6.81 -19.62
C PRO A 202 11.59 7.81 -18.83
N PHE A 203 11.95 8.02 -17.57
CA PHE A 203 11.31 9.02 -16.73
C PHE A 203 11.73 10.43 -17.17
N ASP A 204 10.75 11.29 -17.43
CA ASP A 204 10.93 12.71 -17.77
C ASP A 204 11.00 13.62 -16.52
#